data_AF-A0A7W7KET4-F1
#
_entry.id   AF-A0A7W7KET4-F1
#
_cell.length_a   1.000
_cell.length_b   1.000
_cell.length_c   1.000
_cell.angle_alpha   90.00
_cell.angle_beta   90.00
_cell.angle_gamma   90.00
#
_symmetry.space_group_name_H-M   'P 1'
#
loop_
_entity.id
_entity.type
_entity.pdbx_description
1 polymer ?
#
loop_
_entity_poly.entity_id
_entity_poly.type
_entity_poly.pdbx_seq_one_letter_code
_entity_poly.pdbx_strand_id
1 'polypeptide(L)' 'MEFQATANAPYASFDHLGFDADVSVPITSDGSIRARTVGGYGYGDSYLGRHHLRR' A
#
# COMPACT_ATOMS: atom_id res chain seq x y z
N MET A 1 -13.16 -3.99 19.99
CA MET A 1 -12.64 -4.38 18.65
C MET A 1 -12.34 -3.11 17.89
N GLU A 2 -11.10 -2.92 17.43
CA GLU A 2 -10.68 -1.70 16.74
C GLU A 2 -10.14 -2.00 15.34
N PHE A 3 -10.83 -1.46 14.34
CA PHE A 3 -10.48 -1.50 12.92
C PHE A 3 -9.51 -0.37 12.59
N GLN A 4 -8.45 -0.68 11.84
CA GLN A 4 -7.50 0.31 11.33
C GLN A 4 -7.32 0.15 9.82
N ALA A 5 -7.39 1.26 9.10
CA ALA A 5 -7.10 1.29 7.67
C ALA A 5 -6.40 2.59 7.27
N THR A 6 -5.49 2.47 6.32
CA THR A 6 -4.69 3.56 5.78
C THR A 6 -4.63 3.41 4.26
N ALA A 7 -4.76 4.51 3.52
CA ALA A 7 -4.62 4.50 2.06
C ALA A 7 -3.89 5.78 1.62
N ASN A 8 -2.98 5.64 0.66
CA ASN A 8 -2.17 6.74 0.16
C ASN A 8 -2.19 6.76 -1.37
N ALA A 9 -2.16 7.96 -1.95
CA ALA A 9 -2.13 8.18 -3.39
C ALA A 9 -1.08 9.24 -3.76
N PRO A 10 0.22 8.91 -3.72
CA PRO A 10 1.27 9.87 -4.06
C PRO A 10 1.31 10.16 -5.55
N TYR A 11 1.47 11.44 -5.89
CA TYR A 11 1.85 11.92 -7.22
C TYR A 11 3.22 12.59 -7.12
N ALA A 12 4.20 12.08 -7.87
CA ALA A 12 5.58 12.55 -7.81
C ALA A 12 6.10 12.96 -9.20
N SER A 13 7.26 13.62 -9.23
CA SER A 13 7.97 13.96 -10.47
C SER A 13 8.18 12.73 -11.36
N PHE A 14 8.27 12.94 -12.69
CA PHE A 14 8.39 11.89 -13.71
C PHE A 14 7.10 11.09 -13.98
N ASP A 15 5.95 11.77 -13.90
CA ASP A 15 4.61 11.21 -14.14
C ASP A 15 4.35 9.94 -13.31
N HIS A 16 4.90 9.90 -12.09
CA HIS A 16 4.81 8.76 -11.21
C HIS A 16 3.57 8.87 -10.31
N LEU A 17 2.56 8.07 -10.64
CA LEU A 17 1.34 7.89 -9.85
C LEU A 17 1.44 6.58 -9.07
N GLY A 18 1.30 6.65 -7.76
CA GLY A 18 1.23 5.49 -6.88
C GLY A 18 -0.10 5.44 -6.13
N PHE A 19 -0.47 4.24 -5.72
CA PHE A 19 -1.55 3.98 -4.79
C PHE A 19 -1.14 2.84 -3.87
N ASP A 20 -1.33 2.98 -2.57
CA ASP A 20 -1.19 1.90 -1.60
C ASP A 20 -2.31 1.92 -0.57
N ALA A 21 -2.61 0.74 -0.03
CA ALA A 21 -3.61 0.55 1.00
C ALA A 21 -3.15 -0.52 1.99
N ASP A 22 -3.50 -0.28 3.25
CA ASP A 22 -3.18 -1.10 4.41
C ASP A 22 -4.43 -1.24 5.29
N VAL A 23 -4.80 -2.47 5.62
CA VAL A 23 -5.96 -2.76 6.49
C VAL A 23 -5.58 -3.76 7.55
N SER A 24 -5.98 -3.49 8.79
CA SER A 24 -5.69 -4.29 9.98
C SER A 24 -6.93 -4.46 10.84
N VAL A 25 -7.32 -5.71 11.09
CA VAL A 25 -8.53 -6.05 11.86
C VAL A 25 -8.24 -7.13 12.90
N PRO A 26 -8.80 -7.05 14.12
CA PRO A 26 -8.75 -8.13 15.09
C PRO A 26 -9.64 -9.28 14.61
N ILE A 27 -9.10 -10.51 14.62
CA ILE A 27 -9.86 -11.73 14.30
C ILE A 27 -10.25 -12.52 15.56
N THR A 28 -9.76 -12.11 16.72
CA THR A 28 -10.22 -12.58 18.04
C THR A 28 -10.92 -11.45 18.79
N SER A 29 -11.82 -11.82 19.71
CA SER A 29 -12.65 -10.88 20.47
C SER A 29 -11.86 -10.00 21.44
N ASP A 30 -10.77 -10.53 21.97
CA ASP A 30 -9.78 -9.84 22.82
C ASP A 30 -8.76 -9.04 22.00
N GLY A 31 -8.76 -9.16 20.68
CA GLY A 31 -7.82 -8.49 19.78
C GLY A 31 -6.39 -9.02 19.82
N SER A 32 -6.14 -10.14 20.49
CA SER A 32 -4.80 -10.76 20.59
C SER A 32 -4.26 -11.24 19.24
N ILE A 33 -5.13 -11.60 18.30
CA ILE A 33 -4.75 -11.97 16.93
C ILE A 33 -5.39 -11.00 15.95
N ARG A 34 -4.58 -10.53 15.01
CA ARG A 34 -5.01 -9.59 13.96
C ARG A 34 -4.66 -10.11 12.58
N ALA A 35 -5.57 -9.93 11.63
CA ALA A 35 -5.30 -10.10 10.22
C ALA A 35 -4.92 -8.75 9.62
N ARG A 36 -3.87 -8.73 8.79
CA ARG A 36 -3.40 -7.54 8.07
C ARG A 36 -3.23 -7.86 6.59
N THR A 37 -3.70 -6.96 5.74
CA THR A 37 -3.46 -7.00 4.30
C THR A 37 -2.87 -5.68 3.83
N VAL A 38 -1.91 -5.75 2.91
CA VAL A 38 -1.23 -4.61 2.32
C VAL A 38 -1.20 -4.81 0.82
N GLY A 39 -1.63 -3.80 0.06
CA GLY A 39 -1.62 -3.81 -1.39
C GLY A 39 -1.14 -2.48 -1.94
N GLY A 40 -0.50 -2.49 -3.10
CA GLY A 40 -0.08 -1.27 -3.78
C GLY A 40 -0.02 -1.46 -5.28
N TYR A 41 -0.25 -0.39 -6.01
CA TYR A 41 -0.19 -0.28 -7.46
C TYR A 41 0.49 1.03 -7.84
N GLY A 42 1.40 1.02 -8.79
CA GLY A 42 2.09 2.23 -9.22
C GLY A 42 2.48 2.19 -10.68
N TYR A 43 2.46 3.35 -11.32
CA TYR A 43 2.87 3.56 -12.69
C TYR A 43 3.68 4.87 -12.78
N GLY A 44 4.80 4.86 -13.49
CA GLY A 44 5.65 6.03 -13.69
C GLY A 44 7.01 5.66 -14.23
N ASP A 45 7.70 6.63 -14.82
CA ASP A 45 9.02 6.46 -15.41
C ASP A 45 10.11 6.93 -14.44
N SER A 46 11.27 6.25 -14.41
CA SER A 46 12.38 6.55 -13.49
C SER A 46 13.64 6.96 -14.26
N TYR A 47 14.31 8.05 -13.85
CA TYR A 47 15.59 8.50 -14.44
C TYR A 47 16.78 7.55 -14.19
N LEU A 48 16.62 6.53 -13.34
CA LEU A 48 17.60 5.48 -13.12
C LEU A 48 17.27 4.29 -14.03
N GLY A 49 18.03 4.15 -15.11
CA GLY A 49 17.99 2.99 -15.99
C GLY A 49 18.32 1.70 -15.23
N ARG A 50 17.28 1.01 -14.77
CA ARG A 50 17.11 -0.45 -14.65
C ARG A 50 15.90 -0.69 -13.77
N HIS A 51 15.01 -1.59 -14.19
CA HIS A 51 13.72 -1.91 -13.60
C HIS A 51 12.54 -1.09 -14.14
N HIS A 52 12.17 -1.38 -15.39
CA HIS A 52 10.75 -1.65 -15.67
C HIS A 52 10.29 -2.77 -14.74
N LEU A 53 9.84 -2.43 -13.52
CA LEU A 53 9.12 -3.34 -12.66
C LEU A 53 7.66 -2.87 -12.64
N ARG A 54 6.90 -3.41 -13.60
CA ARG A 54 5.46 -3.56 -13.42
C ARG A 54 5.27 -4.58 -12.31
N ARG A 55 4.65 -4.18 -11.20
CA ARG A 55 4.27 -5.09 -10.11
C ARG A 55 2.84 -4.79 -9.68
#